data_AF-A0AAE7JA49-F1
#
_entry.id   AF-A0AAE7JA49-F1
#
_cell.length_a   1.000
_cell.length_b   1.000
_cell.length_c   1.000
_cell.angle_alpha   90.00
_cell.angle_beta   90.00
_cell.angle_gamma   90.00
#
_symmetry.space_group_name_H-M   'P 1'
#
loop_
_entity.id
_entity.type
_entity.pdbx_description
1 polymer ?
#
loop_
_entity_poly.entity_id
_entity_poly.type
_entity_poly.pdbx_seq_one_letter_code
_entity_poly.pdbx_strand_id
1 'polypeptide(L)' 'MASRRSSSRPSPNQREGLHRCWSQECDIDPLILRARLLRHQGLKNQARAVEQEVRPLF' A
#
# COMPACT_ATOMS: atom_id res chain seq x y z
N MET A 1 -2.10 14.84 15.13
CA MET A 1 -2.59 13.56 15.69
C MET A 1 -2.59 12.52 14.57
N ALA A 2 -1.62 11.60 14.54
CA ALA A 2 -1.61 10.51 13.58
C ALA A 2 -2.59 9.44 14.07
N SER A 3 -3.75 9.33 13.42
CA SER A 3 -4.75 8.31 13.73
C SER A 3 -4.10 6.93 13.55
N ARG A 4 -3.87 6.22 14.65
CA ARG A 4 -3.44 4.82 14.62
C ARG A 4 -4.61 4.05 14.02
N ARG A 5 -4.53 3.74 12.73
CA ARG A 5 -5.43 2.76 12.12
C ARG A 5 -5.28 1.48 12.92
N SER A 6 -6.32 1.14 13.68
CA SER A 6 -6.46 -0.15 14.33
C SER A 6 -6.18 -1.21 13.28
N SER A 7 -5.12 -1.98 13.45
CA SER A 7 -4.82 -3.12 12.58
C SER A 7 -5.82 -4.23 12.89
N SER A 8 -7.09 -4.03 12.54
CA SER A 8 -8.06 -5.11 12.50
C SER A 8 -7.58 -6.09 11.44
N ARG A 9 -7.38 -7.35 11.84
CA ARG A 9 -7.12 -8.41 10.86
C ARG A 9 -8.28 -8.38 9.86
N PRO A 10 -8.00 -8.32 8.56
CA PRO A 10 -9.06 -8.33 7.56
C PRO A 10 -9.88 -9.61 7.74
N SER A 11 -11.20 -9.47 7.77
CA SER A 11 -12.09 -10.62 7.86
C SER A 11 -11.85 -11.56 6.65
N PRO A 12 -12.13 -12.86 6.77
CA PRO A 12 -11.94 -13.80 5.66
C PRO A 12 -12.59 -13.32 4.35
N ASN A 13 -13.80 -12.76 4.41
CA ASN A 13 -14.47 -12.17 3.24
C ASN A 13 -13.72 -10.96 2.64
N GLN A 14 -13.06 -10.13 3.47
CA GLN A 14 -12.23 -9.03 2.96
C GLN A 14 -10.97 -9.53 2.27
N ARG A 15 -10.37 -10.62 2.77
CA ARG A 15 -9.21 -11.26 2.12
C ARG A 15 -9.59 -11.87 0.78
N GLU A 16 -10.73 -12.54 0.69
CA GLU A 16 -11.23 -13.07 -0.58
C GLU A 16 -11.56 -11.97 -1.58
N GLY A 17 -12.20 -10.88 -1.14
CA GLY A 17 -12.45 -9.71 -1.99
C GLY A 17 -11.16 -9.09 -2.53
N LEU A 18 -10.15 -8.93 -1.67
CA LEU A 18 -8.81 -8.47 -2.09
C LEU A 18 -8.13 -9.45 -3.05
N HIS A 19 -8.25 -10.77 -2.82
CA HIS A 19 -7.70 -11.77 -3.72
C HIS A 19 -8.36 -11.75 -5.10
N ARG A 20 -9.68 -11.54 -5.16
CA ARG A 20 -10.43 -11.37 -6.41
C ARG A 20 -10.03 -10.09 -7.14
N CYS A 21 -9.92 -8.96 -6.42
CA CYS A 21 -9.39 -7.72 -7.01
C CYS A 21 -7.97 -7.92 -7.53
N TRP A 22 -7.11 -8.61 -6.77
CA TRP A 22 -5.73 -8.88 -7.18
C TRP A 22 -5.69 -9.71 -8.47
N SER A 23 -6.57 -10.71 -8.62
CA SER A 23 -6.67 -11.53 -9.82
C SER A 23 -7.29 -10.82 -11.04
N GLN A 24 -7.91 -9.65 -10.86
CA GLN A 24 -8.60 -8.91 -11.92
C GLN A 24 -7.72 -7.82 -12.56
N GLU A 25 -6.41 -8.03 -12.66
CA GLU A 25 -5.47 -6.98 -13.10
C GLU A 25 -5.65 -5.71 -12.26
N CYS A 26 -5.31 -5.79 -10.96
CA CYS A 26 -5.11 -4.55 -10.21
C CYS A 26 -3.90 -3.82 -10.83
N ASP A 27 -4.16 -2.83 -11.70
CA ASP A 27 -3.19 -1.87 -12.26
C ASP A 27 -2.66 -0.90 -11.17
N ILE A 28 -2.32 -1.44 -10.01
CA ILE A 28 -1.62 -0.70 -8.98
C ILE A 28 -0.17 -0.63 -9.41
N ASP A 29 0.31 0.59 -9.60
CA ASP A 29 1.70 0.87 -9.93
C ASP A 29 2.65 0.09 -8.97
N PRO A 30 3.61 -0.69 -9.52
CA PRO A 30 4.62 -1.38 -8.73
C PRO A 30 5.37 -0.48 -7.73
N LEU A 31 5.55 0.80 -8.04
CA LEU A 31 6.15 1.79 -7.13
C LEU A 31 5.26 2.09 -5.93
N ILE A 32 3.94 2.11 -6.09
CA ILE A 32 2.99 2.25 -4.97
C ILE A 32 3.08 1.03 -4.06
N LEU A 33 3.15 -0.18 -4.63
CA LEU A 33 3.33 -1.42 -3.84
C LEU A 33 4.66 -1.40 -3.08
N ARG A 34 5.74 -1.00 -3.75
CA ARG A 34 7.08 -0.88 -3.15
C ARG A 34 7.12 0.13 -2.01
N ALA A 35 6.53 1.31 -2.19
CA ALA A 35 6.44 2.32 -1.13
C ALA A 35 5.71 1.78 0.12
N ARG A 36 4.60 1.06 -0.06
CA ARG A 36 3.85 0.42 1.03
C ARG A 36 4.67 -0.64 1.76
N LEU A 37 5.41 -1.48 1.02
CA LEU A 37 6.29 -2.49 1.61
C LEU A 37 7.39 -1.84 2.46
N LEU A 38 8.05 -0.80 1.94
CA LEU A 38 9.10 -0.06 2.65
C LEU A 38 8.56 0.60 3.93
N ARG A 39 7.34 1.16 3.88
CA ARG A 39 6.64 1.68 5.07
C ARG A 39 6.41 0.60 6.12
N HIS A 40 5.94 -0.58 5.71
CA HIS A 40 5.68 -1.70 6.61
C HIS A 40 6.96 -2.23 7.27
N GLN A 41 8.09 -2.19 6.56
CA GLN A 41 9.41 -2.55 7.08
C GLN A 41 10.05 -1.44 7.95
N GLY A 42 9.40 -0.28 8.10
CA GLY A 42 9.93 0.84 8.86
C GLY A 42 11.01 1.67 8.14
N LEU A 43 11.27 1.39 6.85
CA LEU A 43 12.28 2.07 6.03
C LEU A 43 11.75 3.41 5.49
N LYS A 44 11.51 4.36 6.39
CA LYS A 44 10.81 5.62 6.11
C LYS A 44 11.45 6.48 5.02
N ASN A 45 12.78 6.59 5.00
CA ASN A 45 13.48 7.44 4.02
C ASN A 45 13.38 6.89 2.60
N GLN A 46 13.55 5.57 2.45
CA GLN A 46 13.42 4.90 1.16
C GLN A 46 11.97 4.93 0.66
N ALA A 47 11.00 4.70 1.55
CA ALA A 47 9.60 4.86 1.21
C ALA A 47 9.28 6.27 0.68
N ARG A 48 9.81 7.30 1.35
CA ARG A 48 9.58 8.69 0.95
C ARG A 48 10.18 9.04 -0.41
N ALA A 49 11.34 8.47 -0.75
CA ALA A 49 11.95 8.66 -2.07
C ALA A 49 11.04 8.08 -3.17
N VAL A 50 10.59 6.83 -3.01
CA VAL A 50 9.66 6.20 -3.96
C VAL A 50 8.33 6.96 -4.05
N GLU A 51 7.79 7.44 -2.92
CA GLU A 51 6.58 8.28 -2.89
C GLU A 51 6.73 9.60 -3.66
N GLN A 52 7.95 10.12 -3.81
CA GLN A 52 8.20 11.32 -4.61
C GLN A 52 8.20 11.04 -6.12
N GLU A 53 8.62 9.85 -6.54
CA GLU A 53 8.63 9.44 -7.95
C GLU A 53 7.20 9.29 -8.50
N VAL A 54 6.29 8.75 -7.70
CA VAL A 54 4.86 8.60 -8.07
C VAL A 54 4.01 9.83 -7.75
N ARG A 55 4.63 10.94 -7.35
CA ARG A 55 3.89 12.15 -7.00
C ARG A 55 3.27 12.77 -8.27
N PRO A 56 1.97 13.04 -8.30
CA PRO A 56 1.36 13.79 -9.39
C PRO A 56 1.96 15.21 -9.50
N LEU A 57 2.17 15.70 -10.72
CA LEU A 57 2.77 17.01 -11.00
C LEU A 57 1.76 18.17 -11.01
N PHE A 58 0.50 17.91 -10.62
CA PHE A 58 -0.61 18.85 -10.73
C PHE A 58 -0.78 19.72 -9.48
#